data_AF-A0A8H3QBZ8-F1
#
_entry.id   AF-A0A8H3QBZ8-F1
#
_cell.length_a   1.000
_cell.length_b   1.000
_cell.length_c   1.000
_cell.angle_alpha   90.00
_cell.angle_beta   90.00
_cell.angle_gamma   90.00
#
_symmetry.space_group_name_H-M   'P 1'
#
loop_
_entity.id
_entity.type
_entity.pdbx_description
1 polymer ?
#
loop_
_entity_poly.entity_id
_entity_poly.type
_entity_poly.pdbx_seq_one_letter_code
_entity_poly.pdbx_strand_id
1 'polypeptide(L)'
;MSNVRPITLLEVVRKIFTKFISMQLSDILQKRDILCKANYCELKDKDAKENSKELWIVLQDITKAFDSISLNFLQLTLKRIGLPPHAVQCIINIFKGRKVQIATAFELSPIFQAEDGID
;
A
#
# COMPACT_ATOMS: atom_id res chain seq x y z
N MET A 1 -15.30 -18.42 5.62
CA MET A 1 -15.61 -16.98 5.43
C MET A 1 -15.31 -16.66 3.98
N SER A 2 -16.30 -16.18 3.23
CA SER A 2 -16.18 -15.82 1.82
C SER A 2 -15.05 -14.82 1.59
N ASN A 3 -14.36 -14.93 0.45
CA ASN A 3 -13.32 -14.00 -0.01
C ASN A 3 -13.96 -12.63 -0.32
N VAL A 4 -14.30 -11.86 0.72
CA VAL A 4 -14.84 -10.51 0.61
C VAL A 4 -13.70 -9.54 0.91
N ARG A 5 -13.53 -8.55 0.03
CA ARG A 5 -12.60 -7.45 0.24
C ARG A 5 -13.39 -6.20 0.67
N PRO A 6 -13.35 -5.81 1.95
CA PRO A 6 -13.90 -4.52 2.35
C PRO A 6 -13.09 -3.40 1.68
N ILE A 7 -13.77 -2.33 1.26
CA ILE A 7 -13.15 -1.15 0.65
C ILE A 7 -13.56 0.07 1.46
N THR A 8 -12.59 0.79 2.00
CA THR A 8 -12.85 2.00 2.79
C THR A 8 -13.02 3.21 1.88
N LEU A 9 -14.17 3.87 1.95
CA LEU A 9 -14.41 5.13 1.24
C LEU A 9 -13.94 6.32 2.08
N LEU A 10 -12.93 7.03 1.57
CA LEU A 10 -12.41 8.25 2.20
C LEU A 10 -13.24 9.49 1.81
N GLU A 11 -13.34 10.44 2.74
CA GLU A 11 -13.88 11.77 2.48
C GLU A 11 -13.01 12.55 1.47
N VAL A 12 -13.63 13.51 0.76
CA VAL A 12 -12.99 14.23 -0.35
C VAL A 12 -11.71 14.93 0.08
N VAL A 13 -11.71 15.63 1.21
CA VAL A 13 -10.52 16.34 1.71
C VAL A 13 -9.37 15.37 1.96
N ARG A 14 -9.66 14.23 2.59
CA ARG A 14 -8.66 13.18 2.85
C ARG A 14 -8.15 12.55 1.57
N LYS A 15 -9.01 12.34 0.55
CA LYS A 15 -8.61 11.87 -0.78
C LYS A 15 -7.64 12.82 -1.49
N ILE A 16 -7.94 14.12 -1.46
CA ILE A 16 -7.06 15.14 -2.07
C ILE A 16 -5.70 15.13 -1.36
N PHE A 17 -5.72 15.09 -0.03
CA PHE A 17 -4.51 15.10 0.78
C PHE A 17 -3.64 13.85 0.55
N THR A 18 -4.23 12.65 0.57
CA THR A 18 -3.49 11.40 0.31
C THR A 18 -2.98 11.33 -1.13
N LYS A 19 -3.73 11.88 -2.10
CA LYS A 19 -3.27 11.99 -3.48
C LYS A 19 -2.02 12.88 -3.60
N PHE A 20 -2.02 14.02 -2.93
CA PHE A 20 -0.87 14.92 -2.90
C PHE A 20 0.37 14.23 -2.32
N ILE A 21 0.23 13.56 -1.17
CA ILE A 21 1.34 12.80 -0.56
C ILE A 21 1.82 11.69 -1.50
N SER A 22 0.90 10.94 -2.09
CA SER A 22 1.23 9.85 -3.01
C SER A 22 2.03 10.34 -4.22
N MET A 23 1.67 11.49 -4.80
CA MET A 23 2.43 12.08 -5.91
C MET A 23 3.87 12.43 -5.50
N GLN A 24 4.06 13.06 -4.34
CA GLN A 24 5.41 13.39 -3.86
C GLN A 24 6.25 12.14 -3.56
N LEU A 25 5.64 11.12 -2.94
CA LEU A 25 6.33 9.86 -2.66
C LEU A 25 6.73 9.15 -3.95
N SER A 26 5.85 9.10 -4.95
CA SER A 26 6.16 8.53 -6.27
C SER A 26 7.36 9.20 -6.91
N ASP A 27 7.43 10.53 -6.89
CA ASP A 27 8.58 11.28 -7.44
C ASP A 27 9.88 10.95 -6.71
N ILE A 28 9.86 10.86 -5.37
CA ILE A 28 11.05 10.53 -4.56
C ILE A 28 11.52 9.11 -4.86
N LEU A 29 10.60 8.15 -4.91
CA LEU A 29 10.90 6.75 -5.17
C LEU A 29 11.51 6.53 -6.55
N GLN A 30 11.01 7.24 -7.57
CA GLN A 30 11.54 7.19 -8.93
C GLN A 30 12.91 7.85 -9.03
N LYS A 31 13.09 9.05 -8.46
CA LYS A 31 14.36 9.79 -8.54
C LYS A 31 15.52 9.08 -7.85
N ARG A 32 15.24 8.35 -6.76
CA ARG A 32 16.26 7.69 -5.94
C ARG A 32 16.48 6.22 -6.33
N ASP A 33 15.82 5.72 -7.37
CA ASP A 33 15.87 4.31 -7.81
C ASP A 33 15.70 3.32 -6.64
N ILE A 34 14.80 3.67 -5.69
CA ILE A 34 14.58 2.88 -4.47
C ILE A 34 13.85 1.57 -4.79
N LEU A 35 13.01 1.61 -5.83
CA LEU A 35 12.29 0.44 -6.31
C LEU A 35 13.25 -0.43 -7.13
N CYS A 36 13.18 -1.74 -6.93
CA CYS A 36 13.98 -2.68 -7.70
C CYS A 36 13.66 -2.51 -9.19
N LYS A 37 14.68 -2.39 -10.05
CA LYS A 37 14.52 -2.35 -11.51
C LYS A 37 13.74 -3.57 -12.06
N ALA A 38 13.73 -4.66 -11.30
CA ALA A 38 12.99 -5.89 -11.62
C ALA A 38 11.54 -5.92 -11.12
N ASN A 39 10.99 -4.82 -10.59
CA ASN A 39 9.54 -4.70 -10.33
C ASN A 39 8.79 -4.47 -11.65
N TYR A 40 8.64 -5.54 -12.43
CA TYR A 40 7.83 -5.51 -13.63
C TYR A 40 6.43 -6.00 -13.34
N CYS A 41 5.43 -5.25 -13.81
CA CYS A 41 4.05 -5.74 -13.83
C CYS A 41 3.85 -6.85 -14.87
N GLU A 42 4.80 -7.01 -15.80
CA GLU A 42 4.82 -8.00 -16.88
C GLU A 42 6.21 -8.63 -17.00
N LEU A 43 6.27 -9.97 -17.07
CA LEU A 43 7.52 -10.69 -17.29
C LEU A 43 8.10 -10.35 -18.68
N LYS A 44 9.18 -9.58 -18.70
CA LYS A 44 9.96 -9.30 -19.92
C LYS A 44 11.23 -10.15 -19.93
N ASP A 45 11.09 -11.47 -19.95
CA ASP A 45 12.23 -12.39 -20.04
C ASP A 45 12.74 -12.51 -21.48
N LYS A 46 13.44 -11.46 -21.90
CA LYS A 46 14.13 -11.44 -23.20
C LYS A 46 15.27 -12.45 -23.25
N ASP A 47 16.01 -12.65 -22.15
CA ASP A 47 17.19 -13.53 -22.13
C ASP A 47 16.84 -15.01 -22.32
N ALA A 48 15.79 -15.51 -21.65
CA ALA A 48 15.35 -16.89 -21.84
C ALA A 48 14.82 -17.14 -23.27
N LYS A 49 14.17 -16.13 -23.86
CA LYS A 49 13.64 -16.19 -25.24
C LYS A 49 14.74 -16.07 -26.31
N GLU A 50 15.71 -15.20 -26.11
CA GLU A 50 16.79 -14.94 -27.08
C GLU A 50 17.89 -16.01 -27.03
N ASN A 51 18.15 -16.58 -25.85
CA ASN A 51 19.24 -17.54 -25.66
C ASN A 51 18.77 -18.99 -25.42
N SER A 52 17.48 -19.29 -25.63
CA SER A 52 16.88 -20.63 -25.47
C SER A 52 17.25 -21.31 -24.14
N LYS A 53 17.32 -20.53 -23.06
CA LYS A 53 17.65 -21.03 -21.73
C LYS A 53 16.39 -21.52 -21.02
N GLU A 54 16.56 -22.53 -20.17
CA GLU A 54 15.49 -23.00 -19.29
C GLU A 54 15.07 -21.90 -18.31
N LEU A 55 13.76 -21.68 -18.17
CA LEU A 55 13.18 -20.66 -17.29
C LEU A 55 12.39 -21.33 -16.17
N TRP A 56 12.81 -21.08 -14.93
CA TRP A 56 12.11 -21.55 -13.74
C TRP A 56 11.33 -20.39 -13.11
N ILE A 57 10.00 -20.52 -13.05
CA ILE A 57 9.11 -19.48 -12.51
C ILE A 57 8.57 -19.93 -11.16
N VAL A 58 8.67 -19.07 -10.15
CA VAL A 58 8.00 -19.24 -8.85
C VAL A 58 6.95 -18.15 -8.71
N LEU A 59 5.69 -18.55 -8.50
CA LEU A 59 4.59 -17.65 -8.23
C LEU A 59 4.36 -17.59 -6.73
N GLN A 60 4.47 -16.40 -6.14
CA GLN A 60 4.16 -16.16 -4.73
C GLN A 60 3.01 -15.17 -4.64
N ASP A 61 1.99 -15.54 -3.86
CA ASP A 61 0.86 -14.66 -3.54
C ASP A 61 0.95 -14.25 -2.07
N ILE A 62 0.76 -12.96 -1.80
CA ILE A 62 0.81 -12.39 -0.45
C ILE A 62 -0.62 -12.24 0.04
N THR A 63 -1.00 -13.08 1.01
CA THR A 63 -2.33 -13.03 1.62
C THR A 63 -2.60 -11.66 2.25
N LYS A 64 -3.65 -11.00 1.77
CA LYS A 64 -4.15 -9.71 2.31
C LYS A 64 -3.04 -8.67 2.48
N ALA A 65 -2.26 -8.42 1.42
CA ALA A 65 -1.09 -7.54 1.49
C ALA A 65 -1.33 -6.18 2.16
N PHE A 66 -2.51 -5.56 2.00
CA PHE A 66 -2.84 -4.28 2.65
C PHE A 66 -3.24 -4.44 4.13
N ASP A 67 -3.93 -5.52 4.48
CA ASP A 67 -4.34 -5.79 5.87
C ASP A 67 -3.16 -6.26 6.72
N SER A 68 -2.19 -6.93 6.10
CA SER A 68 -1.03 -7.54 6.75
C SER A 68 0.10 -6.54 7.07
N ILE A 69 0.03 -5.29 6.59
CA ILE A 69 1.06 -4.28 6.84
C ILE A 69 0.79 -3.59 8.18
N SER A 70 1.72 -3.74 9.13
CA SER A 70 1.67 -3.02 10.40
C SER A 70 2.15 -1.57 10.26
N LEU A 71 1.57 -0.68 11.08
CA LEU A 71 1.98 0.73 11.14
C LEU A 71 3.45 0.90 11.56
N ASN A 72 3.96 0.02 12.42
CA ASN A 72 5.36 0.02 12.83
C ASN A 72 6.28 -0.25 11.63
N PHE A 73 5.94 -1.24 10.81
CA PHE A 73 6.71 -1.57 9.61
C PHE A 73 6.67 -0.44 8.58
N LEU A 74 5.51 0.17 8.38
CA LEU A 74 5.37 1.34 7.53
C LEU A 74 6.25 2.50 8.04
N GLN A 75 6.25 2.78 9.36
CA GLN A 75 7.05 3.83 9.95
C GLN A 75 8.55 3.62 9.75
N LEU A 76 9.04 2.39 9.96
CA LEU A 76 10.44 2.02 9.73
C LEU A 76 10.83 2.19 8.26
N THR A 77 9.95 1.79 7.35
CA THR A 77 10.18 1.92 5.90
C THR A 77 10.28 3.38 5.46
N LEU A 78 9.39 4.25 5.94
CA LEU A 78 9.43 5.68 5.63
C LEU A 78 10.70 6.35 6.18
N LYS A 79 11.14 5.95 7.38
CA LYS A 79 12.44 6.39 7.94
C LYS A 79 13.62 5.92 7.09
N ARG A 80 13.59 4.66 6.62
CA ARG A 80 14.63 4.09 5.74
C ARG A 80 14.73 4.83 4.39
N ILE A 81 13.61 5.28 3.84
CA ILE A 81 13.56 6.12 2.62
C ILE A 81 14.19 7.50 2.86
N GLY A 82 14.35 7.91 4.13
CA GLY A 82 14.95 9.19 4.50
C GLY A 82 13.96 10.35 4.54
N LEU A 83 12.67 10.08 4.77
CA LEU A 83 11.66 11.12 4.93
C LEU A 83 11.88 11.89 6.25
N PRO A 84 11.65 13.21 6.27
CA PRO A 84 11.73 14.00 7.49
C PRO A 84 10.78 13.47 8.59
N PRO A 85 11.13 13.56 9.88
CA PRO A 85 10.32 13.01 10.97
C PRO A 85 8.87 13.52 10.99
N HIS A 86 8.66 14.80 10.67
CA HIS A 86 7.32 15.39 10.59
C HIS A 86 6.48 14.77 9.47
N ALA A 87 7.09 14.46 8.31
CA ALA A 87 6.41 13.81 7.19
C ALA A 87 6.06 12.37 7.53
N VAL A 88 6.96 11.63 8.18
CA VAL A 88 6.69 10.27 8.67
C VAL A 88 5.52 10.29 9.65
N GLN A 89 5.52 11.20 10.63
CA GLN A 89 4.44 11.30 11.60
C GLN A 89 3.10 11.67 10.95
N CYS A 90 3.13 12.59 9.99
CA CYS A 90 1.95 12.97 9.22
C CYS A 90 1.33 11.76 8.51
N ILE A 91 2.15 10.96 7.79
CA ILE A 91 1.68 9.76 7.08
C ILE A 91 1.13 8.72 8.06
N ILE A 92 1.83 8.44 9.16
CA ILE A 92 1.36 7.46 10.16
C ILE A 92 0.05 7.90 10.81
N ASN A 93 -0.13 9.19 11.08
CA ASN A 93 -1.35 9.73 11.65
C ASN A 93 -2.56 9.58 10.72
N ILE A 94 -2.37 9.44 9.40
CA ILE A 94 -3.48 9.14 8.46
C ILE A 94 -4.07 7.76 8.78
N PHE A 95 -3.27 6.80 9.25
CA PHE A 95 -3.70 5.42 9.47
C PHE A 95 -3.93 5.06 10.94
N LYS A 96 -3.60 5.96 11.87
CA LYS A 96 -3.76 5.72 13.31
C LYS A 96 -5.18 6.01 13.76
N GLY A 97 -5.76 5.13 14.59
CA GLY A 97 -7.04 5.36 15.26
C GLY A 97 -8.22 5.57 14.30
N ARG A 98 -8.22 4.83 13.19
CA ARG A 98 -9.24 4.96 12.15
C ARG A 98 -10.59 4.52 12.69
N LYS A 99 -11.54 5.45 12.70
CA LYS A 99 -12.95 5.18 12.98
C LYS A 99 -13.66 4.92 11.66
N VAL A 100 -14.29 3.76 11.55
CA VAL A 100 -14.96 3.29 10.33
C VAL A 100 -16.40 2.92 10.62
N GLN A 101 -17.23 3.02 9.58
CA GLN A 101 -18.62 2.56 9.56
C GLN A 101 -18.83 1.72 8.30
N ILE A 102 -19.70 0.74 8.39
CA ILE A 102 -20.09 -0.11 7.27
C ILE A 102 -21.40 0.44 6.69
N ALA A 103 -21.40 0.75 5.40
CA ALA A 103 -22.62 1.04 4.66
C ALA A 103 -23.34 -0.28 4.35
N THR A 104 -24.54 -0.46 4.91
CA THR A 104 -25.41 -1.60 4.61
C THR A 104 -26.55 -1.16 3.69
N ALA A 105 -27.34 -2.12 3.20
CA ALA A 105 -28.53 -1.83 2.38
C ALA A 105 -29.62 -1.04 3.12
N PHE A 106 -29.55 -0.98 4.46
CA PHE A 106 -30.53 -0.30 5.29
C PHE A 106 -29.95 1.01 5.84
N GLU A 107 -28.90 0.92 6.65
CA GLU A 107 -28.30 2.08 7.34
C GLU A 107 -26.78 1.92 7.53
N LEU A 108 -26.15 2.97 8.06
CA LEU A 108 -24.75 2.93 8.50
C LEU A 108 -24.63 2.15 9.82
N SER A 109 -23.60 1.32 9.94
CA SER A 109 -23.30 0.66 11.20
C SER A 109 -22.86 1.67 12.27
N PRO A 110 -22.92 1.27 13.56
CA PRO A 110 -22.17 1.98 14.61
C PRO A 110 -20.70 2.13 14.23
N ILE A 111 -20.09 3.22 14.70
CA ILE A 111 -18.67 3.49 14.50
C ILE A 111 -17.87 2.47 15.31
N PHE A 112 -16.90 1.84 14.67
CA PHE A 112 -15.89 1.03 15.36
C PHE A 112 -14.48 1.45 14.93
N GLN A 113 -13.49 1.02 15.69
CA GLN A 113 -12.09 1.31 15.40
C GLN A 113 -11.51 0.17 14.54
N ALA A 114 -10.90 0.52 13.41
CA ALA A 114 -10.14 -0.44 12.61
C ALA A 114 -8.80 -0.73 13.31
N GLU A 115 -8.48 -2.00 13.51
CA GLU A 115 -7.31 -2.44 14.27
C GLU A 115 -6.08 -2.69 13.37
N ASP A 116 -6.26 -3.45 12.30
CA ASP A 116 -5.17 -3.88 11.43
C ASP A 116 -5.26 -3.27 10.03
N GLY A 117 -4.12 -3.31 9.33
CA GLY A 117 -4.04 -2.90 7.93
C GLY A 117 -3.91 -1.40 7.68
N ILE A 118 -3.55 -1.11 6.43
CA ILE A 118 -3.50 0.23 5.87
C ILE A 118 -4.65 0.53 4.89
N ASP A 119 -5.57 -0.42 4.70
CA ASP A 119 -6.84 -0.26 3.94
C ASP A 119 -7.97 0.20 4.86
#